data_AF-A0A7X5CZM9-F1
#
_entry.id   AF-A0A7X5CZM9-F1
#
_cell.length_a   1.000
_cell.length_b   1.000
_cell.length_c   1.000
_cell.angle_alpha   90.00
_cell.angle_beta   90.00
_cell.angle_gamma   90.00
#
_symmetry.space_group_name_H-M   'P 1'
#
loop_
_entity.id
_entity.type
_entity.pdbx_description
1 polymer ?
#
loop_
_entity_poly.entity_id
_entity_poly.type
_entity_poly.pdbx_seq_one_letter_code
_entity_poly.pdbx_strand_id
1 'polypeptide(L)'
;MMKYKSLFSSAAVRRPRLSVLPCLLLAAVLTFTLPFGALADGPGSGPQTAAPPAQAQQSAQAEALEIAAEGAILYDVTHNRFLYEKNADMHFYPASTTKLMTALLVAERCSFEETVTFSETAVSRLESGAVTLKVKAGDQFSVKDCMYGLLLKSANEIANGLAEHVGGSIEGFAGLMNQRAAALGCTNTHFVNPNGLNDPQHFTSPRDMALIARAAFENSTVRQIASTLTYSFPASKSVPSVRELTMGHKMLDPSRAEYYPGFVAGKTGFTSLAGNTLVTCVERDGVRLIVVILKSRQTHYADTKKLLDYGFAAAASLGTDGPVGGGANTAPGAPQGSPGAPGANGSYGNGQSAGTGLPGCQNTQSTAVGREAYPETEGTWKETGQGWQFLKKTGSYACGETLRNNGRVYGFGTDCYMLTGWYLVNGSWHYFDTNGSMAFGQWIETSGLWYYVDAAGSLFVDGTTPDGYRVDANGVWIK
;
A
#
# COMPACT_ATOMS: atom_id res chain seq x y z
N MET A 1 65.61 -18.07 10.08
CA MET A 1 65.72 -18.65 8.73
C MET A 1 64.74 -17.95 7.80
N MET A 2 65.28 -17.41 6.70
CA MET A 2 64.66 -17.01 5.42
C MET A 2 63.33 -16.23 5.37
N LYS A 3 63.48 -14.95 5.01
CA LYS A 3 62.51 -14.16 4.21
C LYS A 3 62.48 -14.68 2.78
N TYR A 4 61.31 -14.72 2.13
CA TYR A 4 61.22 -14.64 0.68
C TYR A 4 60.08 -13.73 0.23
N LYS A 5 60.47 -12.71 -0.54
CA LYS A 5 59.64 -11.87 -1.41
C LYS A 5 59.38 -12.62 -2.72
N SER A 6 58.21 -12.43 -3.33
CA SER A 6 57.95 -12.59 -4.77
C SER A 6 56.59 -11.94 -5.07
N LEU A 7 56.53 -10.71 -5.58
CA LEU A 7 56.51 -10.35 -7.02
C LEU A 7 55.36 -11.03 -7.79
N PHE A 8 54.26 -10.31 -7.99
CA PHE A 8 53.41 -10.48 -9.17
C PHE A 8 53.29 -9.15 -9.90
N SER A 9 53.81 -9.16 -11.12
CA SER A 9 53.76 -8.10 -12.12
C SER A 9 52.57 -8.32 -13.05
N SER A 10 51.95 -7.19 -13.41
CA SER A 10 51.11 -6.89 -14.58
C SER A 10 50.97 -7.96 -15.68
N ALA A 11 49.71 -8.24 -16.06
CA ALA A 11 49.34 -8.47 -17.46
C ALA A 11 47.87 -8.10 -17.68
N ALA A 12 47.65 -7.06 -18.49
CA ALA A 12 46.35 -6.59 -18.96
C ALA A 12 45.74 -7.57 -19.97
N VAL A 13 44.48 -7.97 -19.76
CA VAL A 13 43.70 -8.74 -20.74
C VAL A 13 42.97 -7.75 -21.66
N ARG A 14 43.46 -7.61 -22.89
CA ARG A 14 42.79 -6.90 -23.98
C ARG A 14 41.65 -7.76 -24.55
N ARG A 15 40.45 -7.18 -24.64
CA ARG A 15 39.30 -7.73 -25.37
C ARG A 15 39.48 -7.46 -26.88
N PRO A 16 39.12 -8.39 -27.79
CA PRO A 16 39.11 -8.10 -29.22
C PRO A 16 37.86 -7.29 -29.59
N ARG A 17 38.07 -6.22 -30.38
CA ARG A 17 37.03 -5.45 -31.06
C ARG A 17 36.68 -6.17 -32.36
N LEU A 18 35.39 -6.46 -32.59
CA LEU A 18 34.86 -6.71 -33.93
C LEU A 18 34.30 -5.39 -34.48
N SER A 19 34.86 -4.93 -35.58
CA SER A 19 34.39 -3.80 -36.38
C SER A 19 34.32 -4.26 -37.83
N VAL A 20 33.11 -4.31 -38.40
CA VAL A 20 32.91 -4.36 -39.86
C VAL A 20 31.87 -3.31 -40.22
N LEU A 21 32.25 -2.53 -41.23
CA LEU A 21 31.68 -1.29 -41.76
C LEU A 21 30.35 -1.50 -42.54
N PRO A 22 29.67 -0.40 -42.95
CA PRO A 22 28.27 -0.36 -43.33
C PRO A 22 28.02 -0.59 -44.83
N CYS A 23 26.83 -1.09 -45.17
CA CYS A 23 26.28 -1.04 -46.53
C CYS A 23 25.41 0.21 -46.70
N LEU A 24 25.95 1.18 -47.45
CA LEU A 24 25.21 2.23 -48.15
C LEU A 24 24.82 1.68 -49.53
N LEU A 25 23.55 1.77 -49.92
CA LEU A 25 23.14 1.66 -51.32
C LEU A 25 21.96 2.60 -51.63
N LEU A 26 22.34 3.62 -52.40
CA LEU A 26 21.66 4.46 -53.39
C LEU A 26 20.13 4.62 -53.43
N ALA A 27 19.79 5.89 -53.60
CA ALA A 27 18.50 6.48 -53.93
C ALA A 27 17.94 6.10 -55.30
N ALA A 28 16.61 6.08 -55.39
CA ALA A 28 15.87 6.33 -56.62
C ALA A 28 14.80 7.40 -56.34
N VAL A 29 15.05 8.60 -56.87
CA VAL A 29 14.13 9.72 -56.93
C VAL A 29 13.28 9.54 -58.18
N LEU A 30 11.95 9.52 -58.03
CA LEU A 30 11.01 9.60 -59.15
C LEU A 30 10.16 10.86 -58.99
N THR A 31 10.62 11.91 -59.66
CA THR A 31 9.88 13.15 -59.89
C THR A 31 8.75 12.89 -60.87
N PHE A 32 7.50 13.11 -60.47
CA PHE A 32 6.37 13.19 -61.38
C PHE A 32 6.13 14.65 -61.74
N THR A 33 6.35 14.97 -63.01
CA THR A 33 6.08 16.27 -63.63
C THR A 33 4.61 16.38 -64.01
N LEU A 34 4.00 17.52 -63.69
CA LEU A 34 2.68 17.94 -64.16
C LEU A 34 2.74 18.38 -65.62
N PRO A 35 1.66 18.22 -66.42
CA PRO A 35 1.41 19.12 -67.53
C PRO A 35 0.42 20.22 -67.11
N PHE A 36 0.80 21.44 -67.49
CA PHE A 36 -0.05 22.62 -67.59
C PHE A 36 -1.23 22.37 -68.55
N GLY A 37 -2.41 22.86 -68.18
CA GLY A 37 -3.55 23.07 -69.07
C GLY A 37 -4.36 24.25 -68.55
N ALA A 38 -4.42 25.33 -69.32
CA ALA A 38 -4.97 26.62 -68.95
C ALA A 38 -6.35 26.86 -69.60
N LEU A 39 -7.24 27.49 -68.80
CA LEU A 39 -8.34 28.42 -69.13
C LEU A 39 -9.56 27.96 -69.95
N ALA A 40 -10.74 28.11 -69.33
CA ALA A 40 -11.90 28.81 -69.91
C ALA A 40 -12.92 29.22 -68.82
N ASP A 41 -13.36 30.48 -68.89
CA ASP A 41 -14.39 31.14 -68.09
C ASP A 41 -15.83 30.66 -68.40
N GLY A 42 -16.75 30.78 -67.43
CA GLY A 42 -18.20 30.85 -67.69
C GLY A 42 -19.11 30.40 -66.53
N PRO A 43 -20.10 31.20 -66.08
CA PRO A 43 -20.79 31.02 -64.80
C PRO A 43 -22.02 30.12 -64.90
N GLY A 44 -22.25 29.28 -63.88
CA GLY A 44 -23.45 28.44 -63.77
C GLY A 44 -23.83 28.23 -62.32
N SER A 45 -24.82 28.98 -61.86
CA SER A 45 -25.51 28.85 -60.58
C SER A 45 -26.24 27.51 -60.47
N GLY A 46 -25.80 26.66 -59.53
CA GLY A 46 -26.48 25.44 -59.11
C GLY A 46 -26.58 25.37 -57.58
N PRO A 47 -27.66 24.80 -57.03
CA PRO A 47 -28.04 24.99 -55.62
C PRO A 47 -27.10 24.26 -54.65
N GLN A 48 -26.81 24.95 -53.55
CA GLN A 48 -26.05 24.51 -52.40
C GLN A 48 -26.55 23.16 -51.87
N THR A 49 -25.73 22.11 -51.99
CA THR A 49 -25.75 21.01 -51.02
C THR A 49 -24.90 21.45 -49.83
N ALA A 50 -25.57 21.88 -48.77
CA ALA A 50 -24.93 22.16 -47.50
C ALA A 50 -24.24 20.88 -47.01
N ALA A 51 -22.90 20.85 -47.09
CA ALA A 51 -22.11 19.93 -46.29
C ALA A 51 -22.46 20.17 -44.81
N PRO A 52 -22.66 19.13 -43.99
CA PRO A 52 -22.87 19.33 -42.57
C PRO A 52 -21.68 20.12 -42.03
N PRO A 53 -21.89 21.16 -41.20
CA PRO A 53 -20.79 21.92 -40.66
C PRO A 53 -19.88 20.95 -39.93
N ALA A 54 -18.61 20.91 -40.37
CA ALA A 54 -17.54 20.30 -39.61
C ALA A 54 -17.68 20.84 -38.18
N GLN A 55 -18.12 19.98 -37.26
CA GLN A 55 -17.87 20.18 -35.85
C GLN A 55 -16.36 20.28 -35.75
N ALA A 56 -15.86 21.52 -35.78
CA ALA A 56 -14.48 21.85 -35.52
C ALA A 56 -14.22 21.26 -34.15
N GLN A 57 -13.56 20.13 -34.22
CA GLN A 57 -13.23 19.23 -33.16
C GLN A 57 -12.43 20.05 -32.16
N GLN A 58 -13.09 20.53 -31.12
CA GLN A 58 -12.43 21.05 -29.93
C GLN A 58 -11.90 19.84 -29.14
N SER A 59 -11.10 19.01 -29.80
CA SER A 59 -10.14 18.16 -29.11
C SER A 59 -8.95 19.06 -28.80
N ALA A 60 -9.07 19.83 -27.72
CA ALA A 60 -7.88 20.14 -26.95
C ALA A 60 -7.29 18.77 -26.60
N GLN A 61 -6.24 18.36 -27.32
CA GLN A 61 -5.42 17.23 -26.90
C GLN A 61 -4.94 17.58 -25.50
N ALA A 62 -5.56 17.00 -24.48
CA ALA A 62 -4.86 16.78 -23.23
C ALA A 62 -3.60 16.02 -23.64
N GLU A 63 -2.44 16.69 -23.61
CA GLU A 63 -1.17 15.96 -23.67
C GLU A 63 -1.28 14.83 -22.65
N ALA A 64 -1.10 13.59 -23.10
CA ALA A 64 -1.18 12.45 -22.21
C ALA A 64 -0.22 12.69 -21.05
N LEU A 65 -0.74 12.64 -19.81
CA LEU A 65 0.07 12.89 -18.63
C LEU A 65 1.08 11.75 -18.45
N GLU A 66 2.28 11.95 -18.99
CA GLU A 66 3.36 10.96 -18.97
C GLU A 66 4.08 10.96 -17.62
N ILE A 67 3.80 9.91 -16.83
CA ILE A 67 4.42 9.62 -15.54
C ILE A 67 5.39 8.45 -15.68
N ALA A 68 6.67 8.67 -15.35
CA ALA A 68 7.72 7.68 -15.57
C ALA A 68 7.74 6.55 -14.53
N ALA A 69 7.31 6.81 -13.29
CA ALA A 69 7.18 5.79 -12.26
C ALA A 69 6.27 4.62 -12.67
N GLU A 70 6.57 3.41 -12.19
CA GLU A 70 5.79 2.22 -12.55
C GLU A 70 4.42 2.19 -11.85
N GLY A 71 4.31 2.71 -10.62
CA GLY A 71 3.04 2.90 -9.92
C GLY A 71 2.83 4.35 -9.50
N ALA A 72 1.65 4.90 -9.74
CA ALA A 72 1.31 6.26 -9.32
C ALA A 72 -0.20 6.45 -9.08
N ILE A 73 -0.54 7.33 -8.15
CA ILE A 73 -1.91 7.79 -7.96
C ILE A 73 -1.92 9.26 -7.51
N LEU A 74 -2.94 10.00 -7.95
CA LEU A 74 -3.27 11.34 -7.47
C LEU A 74 -4.66 11.31 -6.85
N TYR A 75 -4.74 11.67 -5.57
CA TYR A 75 -5.94 11.62 -4.77
C TYR A 75 -6.34 13.02 -4.30
N ASP A 76 -7.52 13.47 -4.72
CA ASP A 76 -8.19 14.67 -4.21
C ASP A 76 -8.93 14.29 -2.92
N VAL A 77 -8.28 14.58 -1.80
CA VAL A 77 -8.78 14.22 -0.47
C VAL A 77 -9.98 15.08 -0.10
N THR A 78 -9.98 16.35 -0.49
CA THR A 78 -11.07 17.30 -0.21
C THR A 78 -12.40 16.81 -0.77
N HIS A 79 -12.39 16.28 -2.00
CA HIS A 79 -13.61 15.78 -2.66
C HIS A 79 -13.71 14.26 -2.68
N ASN A 80 -12.80 13.56 -2.00
CA ASN A 80 -12.73 12.10 -1.92
C ASN A 80 -12.81 11.39 -3.28
N ARG A 81 -11.93 11.76 -4.22
CA ARG A 81 -11.87 11.15 -5.56
C ARG A 81 -10.44 11.01 -6.08
N PHE A 82 -10.20 9.98 -6.88
CA PHE A 82 -8.91 9.81 -7.56
C PHE A 82 -8.94 10.53 -8.91
N LEU A 83 -7.92 11.36 -9.17
CA LEU A 83 -7.82 12.20 -10.37
C LEU A 83 -6.89 11.59 -11.44
N TYR A 84 -5.97 10.72 -11.01
CA TYR A 84 -5.05 9.99 -11.88
C TYR A 84 -4.68 8.67 -11.24
N GLU A 85 -4.59 7.62 -12.06
CA GLU A 85 -4.29 6.26 -11.63
C GLU A 85 -3.37 5.57 -12.64
N LYS A 86 -2.25 5.03 -12.17
CA LYS A 86 -1.34 4.18 -12.94
C LYS A 86 -0.95 2.98 -12.10
N ASN A 87 -1.37 1.79 -12.52
CA ASN A 87 -1.15 0.55 -11.77
C ASN A 87 -1.59 0.69 -10.29
N ALA A 88 -2.73 1.36 -10.07
CA ALA A 88 -3.15 1.84 -8.76
C ALA A 88 -3.39 0.73 -7.73
N ASP A 89 -3.66 -0.49 -8.20
CA ASP A 89 -3.95 -1.66 -7.37
C ASP A 89 -2.86 -2.74 -7.47
N MET A 90 -1.81 -2.51 -8.27
CA MET A 90 -0.67 -3.43 -8.39
C MET A 90 0.20 -3.42 -7.13
N HIS A 91 0.76 -4.57 -6.79
CA HIS A 91 1.65 -4.69 -5.63
C HIS A 91 3.06 -4.16 -5.95
N PHE A 92 3.56 -3.32 -5.06
CA PHE A 92 4.92 -2.81 -5.07
C PHE A 92 5.52 -2.89 -3.67
N TYR A 93 6.85 -2.98 -3.60
CA TYR A 93 7.56 -2.76 -2.35
C TYR A 93 7.42 -1.27 -1.92
N PRO A 94 6.93 -0.97 -0.71
CA PRO A 94 6.69 0.41 -0.26
C PRO A 94 7.98 1.18 0.07
N ALA A 95 9.07 0.46 0.37
CA ALA A 95 10.22 1.02 1.08
C ALA A 95 9.77 1.83 2.32
N SER A 96 10.51 2.87 2.71
CA SER A 96 10.20 3.64 3.93
C SER A 96 8.90 4.45 3.92
N THR A 97 8.09 4.42 2.85
CA THR A 97 6.71 4.95 2.93
C THR A 97 5.84 4.13 3.88
N THR A 98 6.20 2.87 4.17
CA THR A 98 5.68 2.03 5.26
C THR A 98 5.61 2.78 6.60
N LYS A 99 6.58 3.66 6.88
CA LYS A 99 6.66 4.38 8.15
C LYS A 99 5.50 5.36 8.37
N LEU A 100 4.68 5.66 7.35
CA LEU A 100 3.43 6.40 7.52
C LEU A 100 2.40 5.60 8.34
N MET A 101 2.26 4.30 8.09
CA MET A 101 1.42 3.42 8.90
C MET A 101 1.96 3.29 10.32
N THR A 102 3.29 3.14 10.46
CA THR A 102 3.95 3.13 11.77
C THR A 102 3.67 4.41 12.56
N ALA A 103 3.85 5.57 11.93
CA ALA A 103 3.60 6.86 12.54
C ALA A 103 2.14 7.05 12.96
N LEU A 104 1.19 6.63 12.11
CA LEU A 104 -0.24 6.68 12.42
C LEU A 104 -0.56 5.86 13.67
N LEU A 105 -0.13 4.59 13.70
CA LEU A 105 -0.42 3.70 14.82
C LEU A 105 0.22 4.14 16.14
N VAL A 106 1.46 4.63 16.09
CA VAL A 106 2.13 5.21 17.27
C VAL A 106 1.31 6.40 17.79
N ALA A 107 0.92 7.31 16.90
CA ALA A 107 0.14 8.47 17.30
C ALA A 107 -1.27 8.15 17.83
N GLU A 108 -1.84 7.00 17.46
CA GLU A 108 -3.15 6.54 17.93
C GLU A 108 -3.10 5.77 19.26
N ARG A 109 -1.92 5.25 19.66
CA ARG A 109 -1.84 4.21 20.70
C ARG A 109 -0.95 4.55 21.89
N CYS A 110 -0.13 5.59 21.81
CA CYS A 110 0.71 5.99 22.94
C CYS A 110 0.81 7.51 23.12
N SER A 111 1.12 7.91 24.35
CA SER A 111 1.52 9.26 24.70
C SER A 111 2.93 9.54 24.19
N PHE A 112 3.16 10.78 23.75
CA PHE A 112 4.43 11.20 23.16
C PHE A 112 5.53 11.39 24.21
N GLU A 113 5.15 11.42 25.49
CA GLU A 113 5.99 11.52 26.67
C GLU A 113 6.50 10.14 27.14
N GLU A 114 5.90 9.05 26.68
CA GLU A 114 6.35 7.70 26.99
C GLU A 114 7.78 7.46 26.50
N THR A 115 8.51 6.59 27.20
CA THR A 115 9.90 6.27 26.90
C THR A 115 9.99 4.95 26.15
N VAL A 116 10.56 5.00 24.95
CA VAL A 116 10.93 3.82 24.16
C VAL A 116 12.30 3.34 24.61
N THR A 117 12.38 2.09 25.06
CA THR A 117 13.66 1.42 25.37
C THR A 117 14.04 0.49 24.23
N PHE A 118 15.24 0.67 23.68
CA PHE A 118 15.66 -0.08 22.50
C PHE A 118 16.21 -1.44 22.88
N SER A 119 15.62 -2.51 22.35
CA SER A 119 16.11 -3.87 22.54
C SER A 119 17.29 -4.19 21.59
N GLU A 120 17.95 -5.33 21.82
CA GLU A 120 18.93 -5.86 20.86
C GLU A 120 18.29 -6.18 19.51
N THR A 121 17.05 -6.69 19.52
CA THR A 121 16.27 -7.00 18.31
C THR A 121 16.03 -5.75 17.48
N ALA A 122 15.62 -4.64 18.11
CA ALA A 122 15.34 -3.38 17.43
C ALA A 122 16.53 -2.85 16.63
N VAL A 123 17.74 -2.98 17.19
CA VAL A 123 18.97 -2.40 16.61
C VAL A 123 19.76 -3.37 15.73
N SER A 124 19.55 -4.69 15.85
CA SER A 124 20.30 -5.71 15.10
C SER A 124 19.58 -6.21 13.85
N ARG A 125 18.23 -6.16 13.80
CA ARG A 125 17.44 -6.57 12.63
C ARG A 125 17.40 -5.50 11.53
N LEU A 126 18.58 -5.12 11.05
CA LEU A 126 18.76 -4.11 10.00
C LEU A 126 19.57 -4.70 8.85
N GLU A 127 19.18 -4.38 7.61
CA GLU A 127 20.00 -4.67 6.44
C GLU A 127 21.29 -3.83 6.45
N SER A 128 22.36 -4.37 5.85
CA SER A 128 23.60 -3.62 5.66
C SER A 128 23.33 -2.35 4.82
N GLY A 129 23.80 -1.20 5.30
CA GLY A 129 23.54 0.09 4.66
C GLY A 129 22.18 0.72 4.98
N ALA A 130 21.39 0.10 5.86
CA ALA A 130 20.17 0.71 6.40
C ALA A 130 20.43 2.10 7.00
N VAL A 131 19.49 3.01 6.80
CA VAL A 131 19.54 4.33 7.43
C VAL A 131 19.32 4.16 8.93
N THR A 132 20.24 4.73 9.71
CA THR A 132 20.28 4.60 11.16
C THR A 132 20.72 5.91 11.83
N LEU A 133 20.23 6.14 13.05
CA LEU A 133 20.71 7.14 14.01
C LEU A 133 21.81 6.60 14.93
N LYS A 134 22.24 5.35 14.74
CA LYS A 134 23.24 4.63 15.54
C LYS A 134 22.78 4.39 16.98
N VAL A 135 21.47 4.27 17.21
CA VAL A 135 20.92 3.87 18.51
C VAL A 135 21.40 2.45 18.84
N LYS A 136 21.66 2.18 20.13
CA LYS A 136 22.10 0.88 20.63
C LYS A 136 21.12 0.32 21.65
N ALA A 137 21.20 -0.98 21.89
CA ALA A 137 20.40 -1.64 22.92
C ALA A 137 20.59 -0.95 24.29
N GLY A 138 19.48 -0.71 24.98
CA GLY A 138 19.42 0.00 26.26
C GLY A 138 19.40 1.52 26.17
N ASP A 139 19.61 2.13 24.99
CA ASP A 139 19.32 3.55 24.80
C ASP A 139 17.80 3.79 24.95
N GLN A 140 17.46 4.99 25.43
CA GLN A 140 16.08 5.40 25.73
C GLN A 140 15.79 6.76 25.14
N PHE A 141 14.61 6.92 24.54
CA PHE A 141 14.15 8.17 23.94
C PHE A 141 12.65 8.32 24.15
N SER A 142 12.15 9.57 24.15
CA SER A 142 10.70 9.78 24.15
C SER A 142 10.08 9.28 22.84
N VAL A 143 8.81 8.87 22.86
CA VAL A 143 8.04 8.57 21.65
C VAL A 143 8.09 9.74 20.68
N LYS A 144 8.03 10.98 21.17
CA LYS A 144 8.20 12.20 20.36
C LYS A 144 9.52 12.19 19.58
N ASP A 145 10.65 12.00 20.26
CA ASP A 145 11.96 11.98 19.61
C ASP A 145 12.04 10.88 18.56
N CYS A 146 11.53 9.69 18.90
CA CYS A 146 11.42 8.56 17.99
C CYS A 146 10.58 8.91 16.75
N MET A 147 9.45 9.58 16.89
CA MET A 147 8.62 10.00 15.75
C MET A 147 9.35 10.97 14.82
N TYR A 148 10.16 11.88 15.35
CA TYR A 148 11.04 12.73 14.54
C TYR A 148 12.14 11.92 13.84
N GLY A 149 12.78 10.98 14.54
CA GLY A 149 13.76 10.06 13.96
C GLY A 149 13.17 9.18 12.83
N LEU A 150 11.92 8.75 13.01
CA LEU A 150 11.16 7.94 12.07
C LEU A 150 10.85 8.71 10.77
N LEU A 151 10.34 9.93 10.87
CA LEU A 151 9.82 10.66 9.71
C LEU A 151 10.87 11.52 9.01
N LEU A 152 11.75 12.21 9.74
CA LEU A 152 12.77 13.08 9.14
C LEU A 152 13.94 12.27 8.59
N LYS A 153 14.50 11.39 9.44
CA LYS A 153 15.70 10.62 9.10
C LYS A 153 15.38 9.27 8.46
N SER A 154 14.19 8.73 8.67
CA SER A 154 13.81 7.40 8.18
C SER A 154 14.61 6.26 8.82
N ALA A 155 15.02 6.43 10.08
CA ALA A 155 15.84 5.46 10.80
C ALA A 155 15.06 4.16 11.08
N ASN A 156 15.65 3.03 10.73
CA ASN A 156 14.97 1.73 10.76
C ASN A 156 14.88 1.15 12.17
N GLU A 157 15.91 1.33 12.98
CA GLU A 157 15.90 0.88 14.37
C GLU A 157 14.87 1.64 15.20
N ILE A 158 14.64 2.92 14.90
CA ILE A 158 13.60 3.72 15.53
C ILE A 158 12.22 3.15 15.24
N ALA A 159 11.96 2.73 14.00
CA ALA A 159 10.72 2.07 13.62
C ALA A 159 10.54 0.73 14.36
N ASN A 160 11.61 -0.05 14.49
CA ASN A 160 11.57 -1.31 15.25
C ASN A 160 11.32 -1.07 16.75
N GLY A 161 12.00 -0.09 17.37
CA GLY A 161 11.79 0.24 18.78
C GLY A 161 10.38 0.76 19.06
N LEU A 162 9.83 1.60 18.19
CA LEU A 162 8.43 2.03 18.26
C LEU A 162 7.46 0.85 18.10
N ALA A 163 7.76 -0.08 17.21
CA ALA A 163 6.96 -1.28 17.01
C ALA A 163 6.96 -2.19 18.24
N GLU A 164 8.11 -2.45 18.84
CA GLU A 164 8.20 -3.21 20.10
C GLU A 164 7.46 -2.51 21.24
N HIS A 165 7.58 -1.17 21.34
CA HIS A 165 6.90 -0.39 22.38
C HIS A 165 5.37 -0.49 22.28
N VAL A 166 4.80 -0.39 21.07
CA VAL A 166 3.35 -0.34 20.86
C VAL A 166 2.73 -1.73 20.67
N GLY A 167 3.41 -2.61 19.95
CA GLY A 167 2.92 -3.94 19.55
C GLY A 167 3.49 -5.09 20.37
N GLY A 168 4.36 -4.82 21.35
CA GLY A 168 5.08 -5.83 22.14
C GLY A 168 6.21 -6.54 21.39
N SER A 169 6.11 -6.64 20.05
CA SER A 169 7.14 -7.14 19.15
C SER A 169 6.99 -6.51 17.76
N ILE A 170 8.00 -6.70 16.90
CA ILE A 170 7.95 -6.27 15.49
C ILE A 170 6.78 -6.96 14.77
N GLU A 171 6.60 -8.26 15.01
CA GLU A 171 5.55 -9.08 14.40
C GLU A 171 4.16 -8.69 14.94
N GLY A 172 4.03 -8.48 16.26
CA GLY A 172 2.79 -8.02 16.87
C GLY A 172 2.35 -6.66 16.34
N PHE A 173 3.31 -5.74 16.17
CA PHE A 173 3.04 -4.45 15.55
C PHE A 173 2.67 -4.57 14.07
N ALA A 174 3.32 -5.46 13.30
CA ALA A 174 2.93 -5.72 11.91
C ALA A 174 1.48 -6.22 11.81
N GLY A 175 1.04 -7.06 12.76
CA GLY A 175 -0.37 -7.43 12.93
C GLY A 175 -1.29 -6.22 13.09
N LEU A 176 -0.93 -5.27 13.96
CA LEU A 176 -1.68 -4.02 14.13
C LEU A 176 -1.69 -3.17 12.85
N MET A 177 -0.58 -3.11 12.11
CA MET A 177 -0.48 -2.41 10.82
C MET A 177 -1.45 -3.00 9.79
N ASN A 178 -1.55 -4.33 9.70
CA ASN A 178 -2.46 -5.01 8.79
C ASN A 178 -3.93 -4.81 9.19
N GLN A 179 -4.24 -4.87 10.49
CA GLN A 179 -5.59 -4.54 10.99
C GLN A 179 -5.97 -3.10 10.63
N ARG A 180 -5.04 -2.15 10.80
CA ARG A 180 -5.30 -0.76 10.46
C ARG A 180 -5.43 -0.54 8.95
N ALA A 181 -4.61 -1.21 8.14
CA ALA A 181 -4.73 -1.19 6.68
C ALA A 181 -6.12 -1.68 6.23
N ALA A 182 -6.58 -2.83 6.74
CA ALA A 182 -7.90 -3.36 6.45
C ALA A 182 -9.02 -2.39 6.85
N ALA A 183 -8.93 -1.77 8.04
CA ALA A 183 -9.89 -0.78 8.51
C ALA A 183 -9.94 0.51 7.66
N LEU A 184 -8.85 0.82 6.94
CA LEU A 184 -8.79 1.93 5.98
C LEU A 184 -9.30 1.55 4.58
N GLY A 185 -9.65 0.28 4.36
CA GLY A 185 -10.09 -0.26 3.08
C GLY A 185 -8.94 -0.69 2.16
N CYS A 186 -7.74 -0.87 2.70
CA CYS A 186 -6.60 -1.37 1.93
C CYS A 186 -6.76 -2.87 1.64
N THR A 187 -6.87 -3.25 0.37
CA THR A 187 -7.05 -4.65 -0.07
C THR A 187 -5.82 -5.23 -0.75
N ASN A 188 -4.81 -4.41 -1.03
CA ASN A 188 -3.60 -4.71 -1.79
C ASN A 188 -2.34 -4.35 -0.99
N THR A 189 -2.39 -4.55 0.33
CA THR A 189 -1.33 -4.20 1.28
C THR A 189 -1.15 -5.29 2.31
N HIS A 190 0.11 -5.63 2.58
CA HIS A 190 0.51 -6.48 3.69
C HIS A 190 1.83 -6.01 4.27
N PHE A 191 1.85 -5.83 5.58
CA PHE A 191 3.00 -5.41 6.37
C PHE A 191 3.55 -6.59 7.18
N VAL A 192 4.88 -6.72 7.22
CA VAL A 192 5.60 -7.71 8.04
C VAL A 192 6.65 -7.04 8.93
N ASN A 193 6.90 -5.75 8.71
CA ASN A 193 7.85 -4.95 9.46
C ASN A 193 7.39 -3.47 9.46
N PRO A 194 7.87 -2.65 10.41
CA PRO A 194 7.44 -1.26 10.57
C PRO A 194 8.23 -0.26 9.72
N ASN A 195 9.20 -0.72 8.94
CA ASN A 195 10.27 0.14 8.43
C ASN A 195 10.36 0.16 6.89
N GLY A 196 9.84 -0.83 6.20
CA GLY A 196 9.88 -0.91 4.74
C GLY A 196 11.11 -1.61 4.15
N LEU A 197 11.91 -2.30 4.97
CA LEU A 197 12.94 -3.21 4.46
C LEU A 197 12.31 -4.35 3.68
N ASN A 198 13.08 -4.95 2.76
CA ASN A 198 12.52 -5.82 1.75
C ASN A 198 12.11 -7.16 2.35
N ASP A 199 10.89 -7.58 2.03
CA ASP A 199 10.40 -8.92 2.27
C ASP A 199 9.34 -9.21 1.19
N PRO A 200 9.31 -10.38 0.55
CA PRO A 200 8.34 -10.71 -0.49
C PRO A 200 6.88 -10.56 -0.07
N GLN A 201 6.58 -10.73 1.22
CA GLN A 201 5.25 -10.53 1.79
C GLN A 201 5.02 -9.07 2.22
N HIS A 202 5.99 -8.16 2.04
CA HIS A 202 5.86 -6.75 2.39
C HIS A 202 5.56 -5.89 1.16
N PHE A 203 4.28 -5.61 0.93
CA PHE A 203 3.83 -4.89 -0.25
C PHE A 203 2.68 -3.93 0.05
N THR A 204 2.47 -2.99 -0.87
CA THR A 204 1.34 -2.05 -0.91
C THR A 204 0.96 -1.81 -2.37
N SER A 205 -0.19 -1.17 -2.61
CA SER A 205 -0.50 -0.53 -3.89
C SER A 205 -0.43 1.00 -3.80
N PRO A 206 -0.37 1.74 -4.93
CA PRO A 206 -0.49 3.19 -4.93
C PRO A 206 -1.78 3.67 -4.25
N ARG A 207 -2.92 3.03 -4.53
CA ARG A 207 -4.22 3.37 -3.93
C ARG A 207 -4.21 3.20 -2.43
N ASP A 208 -3.77 2.05 -1.95
CA ASP A 208 -3.75 1.75 -0.52
C ASP A 208 -2.82 2.70 0.22
N MET A 209 -1.63 2.96 -0.32
CA MET A 209 -0.70 3.92 0.27
C MET A 209 -1.29 5.34 0.30
N ALA A 210 -2.15 5.72 -0.65
CA ALA A 210 -2.86 7.01 -0.62
C ALA A 210 -3.91 7.05 0.51
N LEU A 211 -4.61 5.94 0.77
CA LEU A 211 -5.55 5.82 1.90
C LEU A 211 -4.82 5.89 3.25
N ILE A 212 -3.67 5.20 3.37
CA ILE A 212 -2.79 5.25 4.54
C ILE A 212 -2.26 6.67 4.74
N ALA A 213 -1.80 7.32 3.67
CA ALA A 213 -1.31 8.69 3.72
C ALA A 213 -2.40 9.68 4.15
N ARG A 214 -3.64 9.53 3.65
CA ARG A 214 -4.79 10.33 4.11
C ARG A 214 -4.94 10.21 5.62
N ALA A 215 -5.07 8.99 6.14
CA ALA A 215 -5.27 8.75 7.57
C ALA A 215 -4.08 9.28 8.41
N ALA A 216 -2.85 9.04 7.96
CA ALA A 216 -1.65 9.56 8.62
C ALA A 216 -1.62 11.09 8.66
N PHE A 217 -1.99 11.78 7.58
CA PHE A 217 -1.94 13.24 7.51
C PHE A 217 -3.18 13.96 8.03
N GLU A 218 -4.28 13.24 8.28
CA GLU A 218 -5.41 13.75 9.07
C GLU A 218 -5.02 13.95 10.54
N ASN A 219 -4.16 13.07 11.07
CA ASN A 219 -3.57 13.24 12.40
C ASN A 219 -2.63 14.47 12.42
N SER A 220 -2.98 15.48 13.21
CA SER A 220 -2.25 16.76 13.26
C SER A 220 -0.81 16.61 13.72
N THR A 221 -0.54 15.68 14.64
CA THR A 221 0.81 15.44 15.18
C THR A 221 1.70 14.80 14.13
N VAL A 222 1.22 13.76 13.44
CA VAL A 222 1.95 13.13 12.34
C VAL A 222 2.23 14.15 11.23
N ARG A 223 1.23 14.96 10.88
CA ARG A 223 1.38 16.04 9.88
C ARG A 223 2.44 17.05 10.29
N GLN A 224 2.43 17.54 11.53
CA GLN A 224 3.43 18.47 12.05
C GLN A 224 4.85 17.91 11.98
N ILE A 225 5.05 16.65 12.37
CA ILE A 225 6.38 16.02 12.34
C ILE A 225 6.82 15.80 10.89
N ALA A 226 5.93 15.30 10.03
CA ALA A 226 6.19 15.09 8.60
C ALA A 226 6.42 16.38 7.80
N SER A 227 6.15 17.55 8.39
CA SER A 227 6.40 18.88 7.80
C SER A 227 7.53 19.64 8.49
N THR A 228 8.25 19.03 9.43
CA THR A 228 9.35 19.69 10.14
C THR A 228 10.65 19.58 9.36
N LEU A 229 11.32 20.71 9.08
CA LEU A 229 12.59 20.77 8.34
C LEU A 229 13.76 20.18 9.12
N THR A 230 13.92 20.57 10.39
CA THR A 230 15.02 20.13 11.23
C THR A 230 14.57 19.79 12.65
N TYR A 231 15.28 18.86 13.28
CA TYR A 231 15.03 18.48 14.68
C TYR A 231 16.34 18.14 15.40
N SER A 232 16.51 18.65 16.61
CA SER A 232 17.63 18.29 17.48
C SER A 232 17.32 17.00 18.23
N PHE A 233 17.71 15.86 17.65
CA PHE A 233 17.51 14.56 18.28
C PHE A 233 18.47 14.37 19.45
N PRO A 234 17.98 14.03 20.65
CA PRO A 234 18.79 14.10 21.87
C PRO A 234 19.93 13.08 21.88
N ALA A 235 20.89 13.34 22.76
CA ALA A 235 21.97 12.41 23.07
C ALA A 235 21.42 11.16 23.79
N SER A 236 22.14 10.05 23.68
CA SER A 236 21.94 8.84 24.47
C SER A 236 23.24 8.39 25.12
N LYS A 237 23.18 7.33 25.92
CA LYS A 237 24.37 6.75 26.56
C LYS A 237 25.38 6.29 25.51
N SER A 238 24.90 5.69 24.41
CA SER A 238 25.75 5.16 23.35
C SER A 238 26.15 6.20 22.30
N VAL A 239 25.40 7.31 22.20
CA VAL A 239 25.75 8.46 21.35
C VAL A 239 25.63 9.74 22.19
N PRO A 240 26.70 10.15 22.91
CA PRO A 240 26.67 11.24 23.89
C PRO A 240 26.74 12.62 23.23
N SER A 241 26.03 12.80 22.10
CA SER A 241 25.91 14.07 21.40
C SER A 241 24.54 14.22 20.75
N VAL A 242 24.03 15.45 20.74
CA VAL A 242 22.82 15.80 19.99
C VAL A 242 23.10 15.63 18.51
N ARG A 243 22.13 15.05 17.79
CA ARG A 243 22.18 14.85 16.34
C ARG A 243 21.16 15.75 15.68
N GLU A 244 21.60 16.59 14.75
CA GLU A 244 20.67 17.35 13.92
C GLU A 244 20.07 16.42 12.85
N LEU A 245 18.75 16.31 12.85
CA LEU A 245 17.99 15.63 11.81
C LEU A 245 17.54 16.68 10.81
N THR A 246 17.70 16.38 9.53
CA THR A 246 17.14 17.16 8.43
C THR A 246 16.14 16.30 7.69
N MET A 247 15.00 16.88 7.32
CA MET A 247 13.98 16.21 6.52
C MET A 247 14.56 15.68 5.21
N GLY A 248 14.33 14.40 4.93
CA GLY A 248 14.75 13.77 3.67
C GLY A 248 13.87 14.13 2.47
N HIS A 249 12.62 14.52 2.69
CA HIS A 249 11.72 14.99 1.63
C HIS A 249 12.18 16.36 1.13
N LYS A 250 12.28 16.58 -0.18
CA LYS A 250 12.84 17.84 -0.70
C LYS A 250 11.81 18.91 -1.04
N MET A 251 10.54 18.52 -1.20
CA MET A 251 9.49 19.46 -1.66
C MET A 251 9.04 20.49 -0.60
N LEU A 252 9.46 20.35 0.66
CA LEU A 252 9.11 21.30 1.73
C LEU A 252 10.08 22.48 1.85
N ASP A 253 11.28 22.38 1.28
CA ASP A 253 12.37 23.34 1.47
C ASP A 253 12.47 24.30 0.28
N PRO A 254 12.14 25.61 0.43
CA PRO A 254 12.18 26.59 -0.65
C PRO A 254 13.56 26.77 -1.32
N SER A 255 14.65 26.33 -0.68
CA SER A 255 15.99 26.37 -1.27
C SER A 255 16.26 25.25 -2.29
N ARG A 256 15.37 24.27 -2.40
CA ARG A 256 15.51 23.10 -3.28
C ARG A 256 14.80 23.30 -4.61
N ALA A 257 15.38 22.77 -5.68
CA ALA A 257 14.72 22.73 -7.00
C ALA A 257 13.43 21.90 -6.99
N GLU A 258 13.32 20.94 -6.07
CA GLU A 258 12.14 20.09 -5.89
C GLU A 258 11.02 20.76 -5.07
N TYR A 259 11.24 21.94 -4.47
CA TYR A 259 10.22 22.66 -3.70
C TYR A 259 8.88 22.75 -4.42
N TYR A 260 7.78 22.63 -3.65
CA TYR A 260 6.43 22.84 -4.13
C TYR A 260 5.60 23.64 -3.12
N PRO A 261 5.10 24.84 -3.49
CA PRO A 261 4.30 25.67 -2.59
C PRO A 261 3.03 24.97 -2.12
N GLY A 262 2.73 25.09 -0.83
CA GLY A 262 1.58 24.44 -0.19
C GLY A 262 1.88 23.05 0.37
N PHE A 263 3.16 22.65 0.46
CA PHE A 263 3.54 21.37 1.07
C PHE A 263 2.96 21.23 2.49
N VAL A 264 2.23 20.14 2.71
CA VAL A 264 1.57 19.84 3.99
C VAL A 264 2.35 18.77 4.76
N ALA A 265 2.71 17.67 4.10
CA ALA A 265 3.43 16.55 4.69
C ALA A 265 3.91 15.60 3.60
N GLY A 266 4.88 14.73 3.91
CA GLY A 266 5.34 13.72 2.95
C GLY A 266 6.30 12.72 3.54
N LYS A 267 6.58 11.66 2.77
CA LYS A 267 7.56 10.64 3.14
C LYS A 267 8.25 10.07 1.92
N THR A 268 9.58 9.99 1.98
CA THR A 268 10.42 9.33 0.98
C THR A 268 10.64 7.86 1.33
N GLY A 269 10.98 7.05 0.32
CA GLY A 269 11.50 5.71 0.52
C GLY A 269 12.41 5.27 -0.61
N PHE A 270 13.37 4.41 -0.27
CA PHE A 270 14.22 3.74 -1.25
C PHE A 270 14.69 2.38 -0.72
N THR A 271 14.59 1.36 -1.57
CA THR A 271 15.37 0.13 -1.49
C THR A 271 15.75 -0.27 -2.92
N SER A 272 16.70 -1.18 -3.09
CA SER A 272 17.09 -1.69 -4.42
C SER A 272 15.90 -2.32 -5.17
N LEU A 273 15.02 -3.03 -4.46
CA LEU A 273 13.84 -3.66 -5.06
C LEU A 273 12.68 -2.69 -5.24
N ALA A 274 12.46 -1.77 -4.30
CA ALA A 274 11.38 -0.79 -4.39
C ALA A 274 11.65 0.35 -5.38
N GLY A 275 12.91 0.62 -5.72
CA GLY A 275 13.27 1.89 -6.37
C GLY A 275 12.95 3.07 -5.46
N ASN A 276 12.76 4.26 -6.03
CA ASN A 276 12.34 5.43 -5.26
C ASN A 276 10.82 5.40 -5.09
N THR A 277 10.37 5.53 -3.84
CA THR A 277 8.96 5.73 -3.47
C THR A 277 8.81 7.10 -2.82
N LEU A 278 7.66 7.74 -3.04
CA LEU A 278 7.39 9.08 -2.54
C LEU A 278 5.90 9.25 -2.28
N VAL A 279 5.56 9.76 -1.10
CA VAL A 279 4.22 10.24 -0.76
C VAL A 279 4.32 11.72 -0.47
N THR A 280 3.52 12.54 -1.14
CA THR A 280 3.48 14.00 -0.95
C THR A 280 2.03 14.47 -0.78
N CYS A 281 1.76 15.24 0.26
CA CYS A 281 0.51 15.94 0.48
C CYS A 281 0.73 17.44 0.31
N VAL A 282 -0.11 18.09 -0.50
CA VAL A 282 -0.07 19.54 -0.76
C VAL A 282 -1.48 20.09 -0.66
N GLU A 283 -1.61 21.30 -0.12
CA GLU A 283 -2.87 22.03 -0.07
C GLU A 283 -2.71 23.42 -0.68
N ARG A 284 -3.66 23.80 -1.53
CA ARG A 284 -3.76 25.13 -2.13
C ARG A 284 -5.23 25.48 -2.29
N ASP A 285 -5.60 26.69 -1.89
CA ASP A 285 -6.95 27.25 -2.05
C ASP A 285 -8.07 26.31 -1.54
N GLY A 286 -7.84 25.65 -0.39
CA GLY A 286 -8.79 24.71 0.23
C GLY A 286 -8.84 23.31 -0.40
N VAL A 287 -8.07 23.06 -1.45
CA VAL A 287 -7.98 21.75 -2.11
C VAL A 287 -6.72 21.03 -1.62
N ARG A 288 -6.90 19.85 -1.03
CA ARG A 288 -5.82 18.99 -0.54
C ARG A 288 -5.65 17.79 -1.45
N LEU A 289 -4.45 17.66 -2.00
CA LEU A 289 -4.06 16.58 -2.89
C LEU A 289 -2.98 15.71 -2.25
N ILE A 290 -3.10 14.40 -2.42
CA ILE A 290 -2.06 13.41 -2.09
C ILE A 290 -1.59 12.75 -3.38
N VAL A 291 -0.28 12.73 -3.59
CA VAL A 291 0.38 11.96 -4.65
C VAL A 291 1.17 10.84 -4.03
N VAL A 292 1.00 9.63 -4.56
CA VAL A 292 1.89 8.49 -4.28
C VAL A 292 2.60 8.10 -5.56
N ILE A 293 3.91 7.94 -5.47
CA ILE A 293 4.79 7.38 -6.48
C ILE A 293 5.45 6.12 -5.93
N LEU A 294 5.32 5.00 -6.63
CA LEU A 294 5.98 3.74 -6.33
C LEU A 294 6.86 3.31 -7.51
N LYS A 295 8.01 2.70 -7.20
CA LYS A 295 8.92 2.12 -8.20
C LYS A 295 9.35 3.11 -9.28
N SER A 296 9.85 4.29 -8.87
CA SER A 296 10.46 5.24 -9.80
C SER A 296 11.99 5.13 -9.86
N ARG A 297 12.54 5.43 -11.03
CA ARG A 297 13.98 5.49 -11.30
C ARG A 297 14.44 6.95 -11.30
N GLN A 298 14.50 7.55 -10.11
CA GLN A 298 14.91 8.94 -9.87
C GLN A 298 13.98 10.04 -10.42
N THR A 299 12.80 9.69 -10.93
CA THR A 299 11.81 10.65 -11.46
C THR A 299 10.74 11.07 -10.46
N HIS A 300 10.63 10.38 -9.32
CA HIS A 300 9.59 10.58 -8.29
C HIS A 300 9.22 12.03 -7.98
N TYR A 301 10.18 12.96 -7.82
CA TYR A 301 9.85 14.37 -7.61
C TYR A 301 9.27 15.06 -8.85
N ALA A 302 9.84 14.81 -10.04
CA ALA A 302 9.34 15.39 -11.29
C ALA A 302 7.94 14.86 -11.63
N ASP A 303 7.72 13.55 -11.47
CA ASP A 303 6.42 12.91 -11.64
C ASP A 303 5.39 13.46 -10.64
N THR A 304 5.80 13.66 -9.38
CA THR A 304 4.93 14.25 -8.36
C THR A 304 4.52 15.68 -8.70
N LYS A 305 5.45 16.53 -9.17
CA LYS A 305 5.13 17.90 -9.59
C LYS A 305 4.11 17.91 -10.72
N LYS A 306 4.30 17.09 -11.76
CA LYS A 306 3.35 16.95 -12.87
C LYS A 306 1.95 16.58 -12.39
N LEU A 307 1.83 15.62 -11.47
CA LEU A 307 0.54 15.19 -10.93
C LEU A 307 -0.12 16.28 -10.09
N LEU A 308 0.65 16.98 -9.25
CA LEU A 308 0.13 18.10 -8.46
C LEU A 308 -0.35 19.24 -9.37
N ASP A 309 0.42 19.61 -10.39
CA ASP A 309 0.06 20.67 -11.35
C ASP A 309 -1.23 20.30 -12.11
N TYR A 310 -1.32 19.05 -12.58
CA TYR A 310 -2.54 18.51 -13.18
C TYR A 310 -3.75 18.57 -12.22
N GLY A 311 -3.56 18.14 -10.97
CA GLY A 311 -4.63 18.11 -9.98
C GLY A 311 -5.16 19.50 -9.60
N PHE A 312 -4.27 20.46 -9.40
CA PHE A 312 -4.69 21.84 -9.09
C PHE A 312 -5.31 22.54 -10.31
N ALA A 313 -4.85 22.26 -11.53
CA ALA A 313 -5.52 22.74 -12.74
C ALA A 313 -6.94 22.17 -12.88
N ALA A 314 -7.11 20.87 -12.61
CA ALA A 314 -8.42 20.22 -12.62
C ALA A 314 -9.34 20.73 -11.49
N ALA A 315 -8.81 21.06 -10.32
CA ALA A 315 -9.61 21.64 -9.24
C ALA A 315 -10.05 23.08 -9.55
N ALA A 316 -9.19 23.89 -10.16
CA ALA A 316 -9.53 25.25 -10.57
C ALA A 316 -10.61 25.29 -11.67
N SER A 317 -10.62 24.33 -12.61
CA SER A 317 -11.65 24.25 -13.65
C SER A 317 -13.02 23.81 -13.14
N LEU A 318 -13.07 23.13 -11.99
CA LEU A 318 -14.32 22.74 -11.33
C LEU A 318 -14.87 23.84 -10.40
N GLY A 319 -14.08 24.87 -10.11
CA GLY A 319 -14.46 26.05 -9.33
C GLY A 319 -15.28 27.10 -10.09
N THR A 320 -15.70 26.84 -11.34
CA THR A 320 -16.58 27.74 -12.11
C THR A 320 -18.06 27.38 -12.07
N ASP A 321 -18.44 26.26 -11.46
CA ASP A 321 -19.84 26.00 -11.13
C ASP A 321 -20.11 26.52 -9.71
N GLY A 322 -20.75 27.69 -9.64
CA GLY A 322 -21.24 28.27 -8.39
C GLY A 322 -22.17 27.30 -7.63
N PRO A 323 -22.53 27.62 -6.37
CA PRO A 323 -23.31 26.72 -5.55
C PRO A 323 -24.66 26.41 -6.23
N VAL A 324 -24.88 25.14 -6.57
CA VAL A 324 -26.20 24.64 -6.97
C VAL A 324 -27.09 24.73 -5.73
N GLY A 325 -27.96 25.73 -5.74
CA GLY A 325 -28.86 26.03 -4.65
C GLY A 325 -29.89 24.93 -4.39
N GLY A 326 -30.17 24.74 -3.09
CA GLY A 326 -31.55 24.67 -2.60
C GLY A 326 -32.34 23.39 -2.88
N GLY A 327 -32.04 22.33 -2.13
CA GLY A 327 -32.98 21.24 -1.85
C GLY A 327 -33.02 20.98 -0.35
N ALA A 328 -33.82 21.75 0.38
CA ALA A 328 -34.05 21.54 1.79
C ALA A 328 -34.69 20.15 2.01
N ASN A 329 -34.05 19.30 2.79
CA ASN A 329 -34.73 18.22 3.49
C ASN A 329 -34.33 18.24 4.95
N THR A 330 -35.36 18.50 5.75
CA THR A 330 -35.38 18.68 7.19
C THR A 330 -34.92 17.43 7.93
N ALA A 331 -34.01 17.60 8.89
CA ALA A 331 -33.68 16.61 9.90
C ALA A 331 -34.89 16.36 10.83
N PRO A 332 -35.21 15.10 11.21
CA PRO A 332 -36.12 14.83 12.30
C PRO A 332 -35.41 15.08 13.64
N GLY A 333 -36.05 15.91 14.46
CA GLY A 333 -35.53 16.37 15.74
C GLY A 333 -35.41 15.31 16.83
N ALA A 334 -34.52 15.60 17.76
CA ALA A 334 -34.42 14.95 19.07
C ALA A 334 -35.67 15.22 19.92
N PRO A 335 -36.09 14.29 20.79
CA PRO A 335 -36.95 14.60 21.93
C PRO A 335 -36.10 14.73 23.20
N GLN A 336 -36.15 15.91 23.82
CA GLN A 336 -35.90 16.08 25.25
C GLN A 336 -37.17 15.74 26.04
N GLY A 337 -37.00 15.15 27.23
CA GLY A 337 -38.01 15.18 28.29
C GLY A 337 -37.89 14.06 29.32
N SER A 338 -37.11 14.28 30.38
CA SER A 338 -37.37 13.65 31.69
C SER A 338 -38.58 14.31 32.35
N PRO A 339 -39.30 13.63 33.27
CA PRO A 339 -38.95 13.82 34.68
C PRO A 339 -39.17 12.60 35.60
N GLY A 340 -38.46 12.58 36.72
CA GLY A 340 -38.96 12.02 37.99
C GLY A 340 -38.27 10.77 38.53
N ALA A 341 -37.34 10.97 39.49
CA ALA A 341 -37.05 9.99 40.55
C ALA A 341 -38.04 10.21 41.72
N PRO A 342 -38.34 9.17 42.52
CA PRO A 342 -37.54 8.86 43.72
C PRO A 342 -37.33 7.33 43.86
N GLY A 343 -36.44 6.74 44.65
CA GLY A 343 -35.58 7.12 45.74
C GLY A 343 -35.33 5.85 46.60
N ALA A 344 -34.12 5.75 47.17
CA ALA A 344 -33.73 4.94 48.35
C ALA A 344 -33.27 3.45 48.20
N ASN A 345 -31.97 3.28 48.54
CA ASN A 345 -31.35 2.37 49.52
C ASN A 345 -31.16 0.85 49.29
N GLY A 346 -29.93 0.41 49.63
CA GLY A 346 -29.58 -0.92 50.17
C GLY A 346 -28.83 -1.83 49.19
N SER A 347 -27.50 -1.96 49.25
CA SER A 347 -26.69 -2.85 50.11
C SER A 347 -26.60 -4.32 49.62
N TYR A 348 -25.33 -4.74 49.46
CA TYR A 348 -24.72 -6.08 49.38
C TYR A 348 -25.60 -7.35 49.45
N GLY A 349 -25.32 -8.30 48.54
CA GLY A 349 -25.72 -9.69 48.69
C GLY A 349 -25.15 -10.62 47.60
N ASN A 350 -24.24 -11.50 48.01
CA ASN A 350 -23.66 -12.61 47.26
C ASN A 350 -24.72 -13.73 47.05
N GLY A 351 -24.70 -14.47 45.92
CA GLY A 351 -25.61 -15.61 45.73
C GLY A 351 -25.44 -16.35 44.39
N GLN A 352 -25.11 -17.64 44.48
CA GLN A 352 -24.88 -18.58 43.39
C GLN A 352 -26.16 -19.05 42.67
N SER A 353 -25.96 -19.47 41.40
CA SER A 353 -26.56 -20.62 40.68
C SER A 353 -28.09 -20.78 40.59
N ALA A 354 -28.61 -20.78 39.34
CA ALA A 354 -29.33 -21.92 38.75
C ALA A 354 -29.75 -21.58 37.31
N GLY A 355 -29.60 -22.55 36.41
CA GLY A 355 -29.91 -22.40 34.99
C GLY A 355 -31.37 -22.67 34.64
N THR A 356 -31.81 -22.04 33.55
CA THR A 356 -32.90 -22.40 32.63
C THR A 356 -32.53 -21.72 31.31
N GLY A 357 -32.07 -22.40 30.25
CA GLY A 357 -32.86 -23.29 29.42
C GLY A 357 -33.61 -22.48 28.34
N LEU A 358 -32.92 -22.10 27.25
CA LEU A 358 -33.56 -21.55 26.03
C LEU A 358 -33.62 -22.64 24.95
N PRO A 359 -34.74 -22.79 24.22
CA PRO A 359 -34.98 -23.92 23.33
C PRO A 359 -34.35 -23.75 21.93
N GLY A 360 -33.60 -24.77 21.53
CA GLY A 360 -33.76 -25.50 20.27
C GLY A 360 -33.56 -24.77 18.95
N CYS A 361 -32.32 -24.83 18.42
CA CYS A 361 -32.09 -24.80 16.98
C CYS A 361 -32.70 -26.05 16.34
N GLN A 362 -33.63 -25.89 15.40
CA GLN A 362 -34.01 -26.97 14.50
C GLN A 362 -33.30 -26.84 13.16
N ASN A 363 -32.70 -27.98 12.84
CA ASN A 363 -31.82 -28.32 11.75
C ASN A 363 -32.59 -28.36 10.41
N THR A 364 -32.13 -27.64 9.40
CA THR A 364 -32.37 -27.99 8.00
C THR A 364 -31.03 -28.32 7.38
N GLN A 365 -30.90 -29.57 6.94
CA GLN A 365 -29.68 -30.20 6.46
C GLN A 365 -28.97 -29.41 5.35
N SER A 366 -27.70 -29.09 5.59
CA SER A 366 -26.63 -29.17 4.59
C SER A 366 -25.42 -29.76 5.29
N THR A 367 -25.14 -31.03 5.02
CA THR A 367 -24.18 -31.89 5.72
C THR A 367 -22.77 -31.86 5.12
N ALA A 368 -22.29 -30.70 4.66
CA ALA A 368 -20.93 -30.58 4.15
C ALA A 368 -20.14 -29.56 4.97
N VAL A 369 -19.45 -30.04 6.01
CA VAL A 369 -18.40 -29.27 6.69
C VAL A 369 -17.07 -29.71 6.07
N GLY A 370 -16.48 -28.87 5.22
CA GLY A 370 -15.19 -29.14 4.57
C GLY A 370 -15.23 -29.10 3.04
N ARG A 371 -14.37 -29.89 2.38
CA ARG A 371 -14.18 -29.88 0.92
C ARG A 371 -15.46 -30.07 0.11
N GLU A 372 -16.47 -30.74 0.68
CA GLU A 372 -17.74 -31.02 0.01
C GLU A 372 -18.68 -29.83 -0.08
N ALA A 373 -18.40 -28.74 0.64
CA ALA A 373 -19.16 -27.50 0.53
C ALA A 373 -18.91 -26.75 -0.79
N TYR A 374 -17.84 -27.09 -1.52
CA TYR A 374 -17.44 -26.43 -2.76
C TYR A 374 -17.89 -27.27 -3.97
N PRO A 375 -18.59 -26.67 -4.95
CA PRO A 375 -19.09 -27.40 -6.11
C PRO A 375 -17.94 -27.92 -6.98
N GLU A 376 -18.04 -29.18 -7.40
CA GLU A 376 -17.12 -29.75 -8.38
C GLU A 376 -17.28 -29.01 -9.71
N THR A 377 -16.16 -28.48 -10.19
CA THR A 377 -16.11 -27.66 -11.40
C THR A 377 -15.17 -28.32 -12.40
N GLU A 378 -15.73 -28.69 -13.55
CA GLU A 378 -14.96 -29.18 -14.69
C GLU A 378 -14.28 -28.01 -15.43
N GLY A 379 -13.07 -28.24 -15.91
CA GLY A 379 -12.30 -27.24 -16.63
C GLY A 379 -10.87 -27.69 -16.88
N THR A 380 -10.06 -26.76 -17.39
CA THR A 380 -8.67 -27.01 -17.77
C THR A 380 -7.76 -25.99 -17.11
N TRP A 381 -6.70 -26.49 -16.48
CA TRP A 381 -5.63 -25.67 -15.92
C TRP A 381 -4.73 -25.12 -17.03
N LYS A 382 -4.35 -23.85 -16.90
CA LYS A 382 -3.41 -23.18 -17.80
C LYS A 382 -2.30 -22.55 -16.98
N GLU A 383 -1.08 -23.00 -17.22
CA GLU A 383 0.12 -22.35 -16.68
C GLU A 383 0.53 -21.19 -17.59
N THR A 384 0.90 -20.09 -16.96
CA THR A 384 1.42 -18.89 -17.63
C THR A 384 2.69 -18.44 -16.91
N GLY A 385 3.42 -17.47 -17.49
CA GLY A 385 4.58 -16.87 -16.81
C GLY A 385 4.27 -16.15 -15.49
N GLN A 386 2.99 -15.87 -15.20
CA GLN A 386 2.54 -15.22 -13.96
C GLN A 386 1.98 -16.21 -12.93
N GLY A 387 1.66 -17.45 -13.34
CA GLY A 387 1.04 -18.45 -12.47
C GLY A 387 -0.03 -19.28 -13.18
N TRP A 388 -0.85 -19.96 -12.40
CA TRP A 388 -1.89 -20.88 -12.87
C TRP A 388 -3.25 -20.21 -12.95
N GLN A 389 -3.98 -20.43 -14.04
CA GLN A 389 -5.38 -20.03 -14.20
C GLN A 389 -6.22 -21.28 -14.48
N PHE A 390 -7.51 -21.22 -14.18
CA PHE A 390 -8.45 -22.31 -14.45
C PHE A 390 -9.55 -21.86 -15.39
N LEU A 391 -9.59 -22.44 -16.58
CA LEU A 391 -10.65 -22.21 -17.56
C LEU A 391 -11.78 -23.21 -17.31
N LYS A 392 -12.91 -22.74 -16.78
CA LYS A 392 -14.09 -23.56 -16.54
C LYS A 392 -14.66 -24.06 -17.87
N LYS A 393 -15.30 -25.23 -17.87
CA LYS A 393 -15.96 -25.81 -19.06
C LYS A 393 -17.02 -24.90 -19.68
N THR A 394 -17.59 -23.99 -18.87
CA THR A 394 -18.50 -22.93 -19.31
C THR A 394 -17.85 -21.88 -20.21
N GLY A 395 -16.51 -21.88 -20.32
CA GLY A 395 -15.73 -20.96 -21.15
C GLY A 395 -15.20 -19.73 -20.41
N SER A 396 -15.50 -19.56 -19.12
CA SER A 396 -14.99 -18.46 -18.29
C SER A 396 -13.83 -18.91 -17.40
N TYR A 397 -12.90 -17.99 -17.12
CA TYR A 397 -11.87 -18.25 -16.10
C TYR A 397 -12.48 -18.17 -14.69
N ALA A 398 -11.90 -18.92 -13.76
CA ALA A 398 -12.20 -18.78 -12.35
C ALA A 398 -11.51 -17.51 -11.82
N CYS A 399 -12.29 -16.54 -11.32
CA CYS A 399 -11.77 -15.25 -10.86
C CYS A 399 -12.52 -14.78 -9.62
N GLY A 400 -11.80 -14.44 -8.54
CA GLY A 400 -12.37 -13.98 -7.28
C GLY A 400 -13.27 -15.01 -6.60
N GLU A 401 -13.05 -16.29 -6.87
CA GLU A 401 -13.93 -17.38 -6.45
C GLU A 401 -13.13 -18.57 -5.89
N THR A 402 -13.82 -19.43 -5.15
CA THR A 402 -13.29 -20.73 -4.72
C THR A 402 -14.10 -21.84 -5.38
N LEU A 403 -13.42 -22.87 -5.87
CA LEU A 403 -14.06 -24.01 -6.52
C LEU A 403 -13.36 -25.31 -6.17
N ARG A 404 -14.03 -26.42 -6.42
CA ARG A 404 -13.43 -27.75 -6.30
C ARG A 404 -13.13 -28.32 -7.67
N ASN A 405 -11.92 -28.83 -7.87
CA ASN A 405 -11.54 -29.56 -9.07
C ASN A 405 -10.72 -30.80 -8.68
N ASN A 406 -11.13 -31.97 -9.17
CA ASN A 406 -10.52 -33.26 -8.86
C ASN A 406 -10.40 -33.52 -7.35
N GLY A 407 -11.44 -33.18 -6.58
CA GLY A 407 -11.50 -33.42 -5.13
C GLY A 407 -10.62 -32.50 -4.27
N ARG A 408 -9.99 -31.48 -4.87
CA ARG A 408 -9.24 -30.43 -4.18
C ARG A 408 -9.93 -29.09 -4.36
N VAL A 409 -9.89 -28.26 -3.32
CA VAL A 409 -10.45 -26.92 -3.33
C VAL A 409 -9.35 -25.92 -3.65
N TYR A 410 -9.62 -24.99 -4.56
CA TYR A 410 -8.69 -23.97 -5.01
C TYR A 410 -9.36 -22.60 -4.90
N GLY A 411 -8.56 -21.59 -4.55
CA GLY A 411 -8.97 -20.20 -4.59
C GLY A 411 -8.36 -19.50 -5.79
N PHE A 412 -9.07 -18.52 -6.33
CA PHE A 412 -8.60 -17.69 -7.43
C PHE A 412 -8.77 -16.21 -7.07
N GLY A 413 -7.72 -15.43 -7.31
CA GLY A 413 -7.77 -13.97 -7.20
C GLY A 413 -8.69 -13.35 -8.24
N THR A 414 -9.03 -12.07 -8.09
CA THR A 414 -9.86 -11.33 -9.06
C THR A 414 -9.18 -11.18 -10.43
N ASP A 415 -7.86 -11.35 -10.47
CA ASP A 415 -7.02 -11.45 -11.66
C ASP A 415 -7.03 -12.85 -12.32
N CYS A 416 -7.85 -13.76 -11.78
CA CYS A 416 -8.04 -15.13 -12.24
C CYS A 416 -6.86 -16.08 -12.00
N TYR A 417 -5.89 -15.70 -11.17
CA TYR A 417 -4.75 -16.54 -10.82
C TYR A 417 -5.01 -17.36 -9.55
N MET A 418 -4.53 -18.59 -9.54
CA MET A 418 -4.63 -19.52 -8.43
C MET A 418 -3.87 -18.98 -7.20
N LEU A 419 -4.51 -19.01 -6.05
CA LEU A 419 -3.96 -18.54 -4.78
C LEU A 419 -3.04 -19.58 -4.14
N THR A 420 -1.96 -19.11 -3.49
CA THR A 420 -1.07 -19.90 -2.63
C THR A 420 -0.69 -19.08 -1.40
N GLY A 421 -0.79 -19.64 -0.20
CA GLY A 421 -0.60 -18.97 1.09
C GLY A 421 -1.92 -18.64 1.80
N TRP A 422 -1.86 -17.76 2.79
CA TRP A 422 -3.03 -17.30 3.55
C TRP A 422 -3.85 -16.28 2.76
N TYR A 423 -5.16 -16.51 2.65
CA TYR A 423 -6.11 -15.56 2.07
C TYR A 423 -7.41 -15.52 2.87
N LEU A 424 -8.00 -14.34 3.00
CA LEU A 424 -9.32 -14.16 3.60
C LEU A 424 -10.39 -14.46 2.53
N VAL A 425 -11.17 -15.52 2.74
CA VAL A 425 -12.27 -15.91 1.85
C VAL A 425 -13.55 -15.96 2.70
N ASN A 426 -14.59 -15.26 2.26
CA ASN A 426 -15.89 -15.22 2.93
C ASN A 426 -15.82 -14.90 4.45
N GLY A 427 -14.90 -14.01 4.84
CA GLY A 427 -14.76 -13.55 6.23
C GLY A 427 -13.97 -14.49 7.15
N SER A 428 -13.33 -15.53 6.64
CA SER A 428 -12.41 -16.39 7.39
C SER A 428 -11.09 -16.58 6.64
N TRP A 429 -9.99 -16.73 7.38
CA TRP A 429 -8.68 -16.98 6.77
C TRP A 429 -8.58 -18.45 6.35
N HIS A 430 -8.07 -18.69 5.15
CA HIS A 430 -7.84 -20.02 4.60
C HIS A 430 -6.40 -20.10 4.10
N TYR A 431 -5.76 -21.24 4.26
CA TYR A 431 -4.42 -21.48 3.74
C TYR A 431 -4.47 -22.34 2.49
N PHE A 432 -3.83 -21.88 1.42
CA PHE A 432 -3.66 -22.62 0.17
C PHE A 432 -2.21 -23.10 0.07
N ASP A 433 -1.99 -24.41 -0.08
CA ASP A 433 -0.65 -24.98 -0.20
C ASP A 433 0.09 -24.47 -1.45
N THR A 434 1.37 -24.82 -1.58
CA THR A 434 2.20 -24.45 -2.75
C THR A 434 1.67 -24.99 -4.07
N ASN A 435 0.84 -26.04 -4.04
CA ASN A 435 0.14 -26.58 -5.21
C ASN A 435 -1.25 -25.94 -5.42
N GLY A 436 -1.61 -24.93 -4.63
CA GLY A 436 -2.86 -24.18 -4.65
C GLY A 436 -4.04 -24.82 -3.94
N SER A 437 -3.91 -26.04 -3.39
CA SER A 437 -5.03 -26.67 -2.70
C SER A 437 -5.24 -26.09 -1.31
N MET A 438 -6.49 -25.78 -0.96
CA MET A 438 -6.87 -25.30 0.37
C MET A 438 -6.67 -26.39 1.42
N ALA A 439 -6.10 -26.00 2.56
CA ALA A 439 -5.90 -26.81 3.74
C ALA A 439 -7.20 -27.01 4.54
N PHE A 440 -7.34 -28.18 5.17
CA PHE A 440 -8.50 -28.52 6.02
C PHE A 440 -8.05 -29.35 7.22
N GLY A 441 -8.51 -29.00 8.43
CA GLY A 441 -8.37 -29.79 9.65
C GLY A 441 -6.93 -30.06 10.07
N GLN A 442 -5.99 -29.16 9.79
CA GLN A 442 -4.56 -29.40 9.96
C GLN A 442 -3.80 -28.18 10.48
N TRP A 443 -2.63 -28.46 11.04
CA TRP A 443 -1.66 -27.45 11.42
C TRP A 443 -0.88 -26.93 10.21
N ILE A 444 -0.68 -25.62 10.18
CA ILE A 444 0.05 -24.88 9.16
C ILE A 444 1.19 -24.13 9.85
N GLU A 445 2.43 -24.39 9.43
CA GLU A 445 3.59 -23.61 9.85
C GLU A 445 3.88 -22.54 8.80
N THR A 446 3.83 -21.27 9.21
CA THR A 446 4.26 -20.14 8.37
C THR A 446 5.07 -19.17 9.22
N SER A 447 6.26 -18.82 8.74
CA SER A 447 7.16 -17.85 9.39
C SER A 447 7.53 -18.24 10.84
N GLY A 448 7.67 -19.53 11.11
CA GLY A 448 8.05 -20.08 12.43
C GLY A 448 6.92 -20.09 13.47
N LEU A 449 5.69 -19.75 13.06
CA LEU A 449 4.49 -19.81 13.87
C LEU A 449 3.56 -20.92 13.36
N TRP A 450 2.85 -21.56 14.29
CA TRP A 450 1.92 -22.64 14.02
C TRP A 450 0.49 -22.14 14.14
N TYR A 451 -0.32 -22.42 13.13
CA TYR A 451 -1.74 -22.06 13.05
C TYR A 451 -2.56 -23.32 12.77
N TYR A 452 -3.78 -23.39 13.28
CA TYR A 452 -4.67 -24.52 12.98
C TYR A 452 -5.80 -24.06 12.07
N VAL A 453 -6.03 -24.76 10.96
CA VAL A 453 -7.26 -24.61 10.17
C VAL A 453 -8.24 -25.72 10.54
N ASP A 454 -9.50 -25.37 10.76
CA ASP A 454 -10.55 -26.28 11.19
C ASP A 454 -11.04 -27.20 10.04
N ALA A 455 -12.03 -28.05 10.33
CA ALA A 455 -12.60 -28.97 9.35
C ALA A 455 -13.29 -28.28 8.15
N ALA A 456 -13.69 -27.01 8.29
CA ALA A 456 -14.18 -26.17 7.19
C ALA A 456 -13.02 -25.51 6.40
N GLY A 457 -11.79 -25.64 6.89
CA GLY A 457 -10.58 -25.06 6.33
C GLY A 457 -10.35 -23.61 6.76
N SER A 458 -11.13 -23.11 7.73
CA SER A 458 -11.03 -21.76 8.27
C SER A 458 -10.01 -21.71 9.40
N LEU A 459 -9.27 -20.60 9.52
CA LEU A 459 -8.35 -20.36 10.62
C LEU A 459 -9.10 -20.42 11.94
N PHE A 460 -8.64 -21.29 12.82
CA PHE A 460 -9.16 -21.44 14.16
C PHE A 460 -8.47 -20.42 15.07
N VAL A 461 -9.27 -19.65 15.82
CA VAL A 461 -8.80 -18.56 16.70
C VAL A 461 -9.46 -18.66 18.07
N ASP A 462 -8.83 -18.09 19.10
CA ASP A 462 -9.39 -17.95 20.46
C ASP A 462 -9.95 -19.25 21.06
N GLY A 463 -9.20 -20.34 20.96
CA GLY A 463 -9.74 -21.64 21.33
C GLY A 463 -8.71 -22.73 21.61
N THR A 464 -9.23 -23.92 21.88
CA THR A 464 -8.44 -25.15 21.98
C THR A 464 -8.74 -26.02 20.76
N THR A 465 -7.70 -26.41 20.03
CA THR A 465 -7.78 -27.26 18.84
C THR A 465 -8.21 -28.69 19.21
N PRO A 466 -8.69 -29.50 18.24
CA PRO A 466 -9.16 -30.87 18.51
C PRO A 466 -8.10 -31.79 19.14
N ASP A 467 -6.81 -31.52 18.92
CA ASP A 467 -5.67 -32.23 19.52
C ASP A 467 -5.18 -31.61 20.84
N GLY A 468 -5.89 -30.61 21.37
CA GLY A 468 -5.73 -30.12 22.74
C GLY A 468 -4.82 -28.91 22.92
N TYR A 469 -4.30 -28.32 21.84
CA TYR A 469 -3.44 -27.13 21.92
C TYR A 469 -4.26 -25.85 21.90
N ARG A 470 -3.78 -24.80 22.59
CA ARG A 470 -4.43 -23.48 22.60
C ARG A 470 -3.88 -22.58 21.50
N VAL A 471 -4.75 -21.81 20.89
CA VAL A 471 -4.39 -20.72 19.97
C VAL A 471 -4.91 -19.40 20.49
N ASP A 472 -4.22 -18.30 20.16
CA ASP A 472 -4.63 -16.95 20.53
C ASP A 472 -5.69 -16.35 19.57
N ALA A 473 -6.03 -15.08 19.76
CA ALA A 473 -6.98 -14.34 18.92
C ALA A 473 -6.54 -14.20 17.46
N ASN A 474 -5.26 -14.44 17.16
CA ASN A 474 -4.70 -14.44 15.82
C ASN A 474 -4.54 -15.87 15.27
N GLY A 475 -4.97 -16.89 16.01
CA GLY A 475 -4.86 -18.30 15.63
C GLY A 475 -3.47 -18.89 15.80
N VAL A 476 -2.56 -18.19 16.49
CA VAL A 476 -1.19 -18.64 16.73
C VAL A 476 -1.18 -19.60 17.92
N TRP A 477 -0.53 -20.74 17.73
CA TRP A 477 -0.29 -21.71 18.80
C TRP A 477 0.44 -21.08 19.99
N ILE A 478 -0.16 -21.20 21.16
CA ILE A 478 0.40 -20.79 22.43
C ILE A 478 0.97 -22.04 23.12
N LYS A 479 2.26 -21.98 23.46
CA LYS A 479 2.98 -23.04 24.18
C LYS A 479 2.60 -23.13 25.65
#